data_AF-A0A966SFY7-F1
#
_entry.id   AF-A0A966SFY7-F1
#
_cell.length_a   1.000
_cell.length_b   1.000
_cell.length_c   1.000
_cell.angle_alpha   90.00
_cell.angle_beta   90.00
_cell.angle_gamma   90.00
#
_symmetry.space_group_name_H-M   'P 1'
#
loop_
_entity.id
_entity.type
_entity.pdbx_description
1 polymer ?
#
loop_
_entity_poly.entity_id
_entity_poly.type
_entity_poly.pdbx_seq_one_letter_code
_entity_poly.pdbx_strand_id
1 'polypeptide(L)'
;EVAKGAVLITSTTNAQPLTLPLQVNPKNAREVQVTIPISSEALSGFSIHLEDKYGFRSKDDAVYRLEVLPDKAPVVRITYPERKEELITQKATILIGFEAVDDFAVKQLFLRYTVDGGEEKGIELTLETPARSLRRRYDWKVGALNPKPPEGATLEYWIEARDNNNVTGPGIGTSEHFSAKVVSDAEKRADLLNRVGDSIGAIGEAANDQEKLNQRLGDIIQGRPERK
;
A
#
# COMPACT_ATOMS: atom_id res chain seq x y z
N GLU A 1 -2.64 -48.66 -18.43
CA GLU A 1 -1.57 -48.39 -17.44
C GLU A 1 -0.58 -47.47 -18.12
N VAL A 2 -0.21 -46.39 -17.44
CA VAL A 2 0.66 -45.37 -18.01
C VAL A 2 2.07 -45.95 -18.10
N ALA A 3 2.64 -45.98 -19.30
CA ALA A 3 4.01 -46.46 -19.51
C ALA A 3 4.99 -45.29 -19.54
N LYS A 4 4.59 -44.18 -20.18
CA LYS A 4 5.36 -42.94 -20.27
C LYS A 4 4.41 -41.75 -20.25
N GLY A 5 4.90 -40.62 -19.76
CA GLY A 5 4.16 -39.38 -19.86
C GLY A 5 5.10 -38.20 -19.83
N ALA A 6 4.69 -37.11 -20.45
CA ALA A 6 5.37 -35.84 -20.39
C ALA A 6 4.36 -34.72 -20.15
N VAL A 7 4.74 -33.72 -19.37
CA VAL A 7 4.02 -32.46 -19.29
C VAL A 7 4.75 -31.46 -20.16
N LEU A 8 4.03 -30.90 -21.13
CA LEU A 8 4.52 -29.78 -21.93
C LEU A 8 4.04 -28.49 -21.29
N ILE A 9 5.00 -27.65 -20.92
CA ILE A 9 4.76 -26.36 -20.31
C ILE A 9 4.90 -25.31 -21.40
N THR A 10 3.87 -24.51 -21.61
CA THR A 10 3.89 -23.39 -22.54
C THR A 10 4.22 -22.10 -21.80
N SER A 11 5.06 -21.27 -22.42
CA SER A 11 5.43 -19.96 -21.92
C SER A 11 5.18 -18.90 -23.00
N THR A 12 4.87 -17.67 -22.61
CA THR A 12 4.74 -16.52 -23.51
C THR A 12 6.09 -16.02 -24.05
N THR A 13 7.20 -16.31 -23.35
CA THR A 13 8.55 -15.86 -23.75
C THR A 13 9.36 -16.91 -24.49
N ASN A 14 9.04 -18.21 -24.34
CA ASN A 14 9.74 -19.29 -25.02
C ASN A 14 8.93 -19.83 -26.21
N ALA A 15 9.56 -19.84 -27.39
CA ALA A 15 8.96 -20.38 -28.62
C ALA A 15 8.82 -21.91 -28.61
N GLN A 16 9.51 -22.62 -27.71
CA GLN A 16 9.39 -24.07 -27.55
C GLN A 16 8.88 -24.43 -26.15
N PRO A 17 7.88 -25.32 -26.04
CA PRO A 17 7.35 -25.77 -24.76
C PRO A 17 8.40 -26.60 -24.01
N LEU A 18 8.59 -26.29 -22.72
CA LEU A 18 9.47 -27.05 -21.85
C LEU A 18 8.81 -28.40 -21.54
N THR A 19 9.51 -29.49 -21.83
CA THR A 19 8.99 -30.84 -21.60
C THR A 19 9.56 -31.40 -20.29
N LEU A 20 8.69 -31.69 -19.33
CA LEU A 20 9.05 -32.36 -18.08
C LEU A 20 8.57 -33.82 -18.09
N PRO A 21 9.43 -34.79 -17.75
CA PRO A 21 9.02 -36.19 -17.67
C PRO A 21 8.09 -36.40 -16.47
N LEU A 22 7.01 -37.14 -16.67
CA LEU A 22 6.14 -37.59 -15.57
C LEU A 22 6.80 -38.75 -14.83
N GLN A 23 6.79 -38.69 -13.49
CA GLN A 23 7.20 -39.81 -12.66
C GLN A 23 6.00 -40.71 -12.40
N VAL A 24 6.03 -41.94 -12.93
CA VAL A 24 5.00 -42.95 -12.70
C VAL A 24 5.27 -43.63 -11.36
N ASN A 25 4.26 -43.72 -10.50
CA ASN A 25 4.39 -44.40 -9.22
C ASN A 25 4.66 -45.91 -9.44
N PRO A 26 5.78 -46.47 -8.95
CA PRO A 26 6.14 -47.88 -9.17
C PRO A 26 5.18 -48.87 -8.49
N LYS A 27 4.38 -48.44 -7.51
CA LYS A 27 3.37 -49.28 -6.83
C LYS A 27 1.98 -49.17 -7.46
N ASN A 28 1.72 -48.13 -8.27
CA ASN A 28 0.44 -47.89 -8.90
C ASN A 28 0.61 -47.15 -10.24
N ALA A 29 0.63 -47.89 -11.34
CA ALA A 29 0.80 -47.36 -12.70
C ALA A 29 -0.39 -46.49 -13.21
N ARG A 30 -1.31 -46.13 -12.33
CA ARG A 30 -2.38 -45.13 -12.55
C ARG A 30 -2.10 -43.79 -11.88
N GLU A 31 -1.05 -43.70 -11.07
CA GLU A 31 -0.67 -42.48 -10.37
C GLU A 31 0.63 -41.93 -10.98
N VAL A 32 0.59 -40.67 -11.38
CA VAL A 32 1.73 -39.94 -11.96
C VAL A 32 1.90 -38.62 -11.22
N GLN A 33 3.15 -38.25 -10.98
CA GLN A 33 3.52 -36.99 -10.34
C GLN A 33 4.46 -36.20 -11.24
N VAL A 34 4.29 -34.89 -11.25
CA VAL A 34 5.20 -33.93 -11.88
C VAL A 34 5.34 -32.72 -10.96
N THR A 35 6.54 -32.16 -10.88
CA THR A 35 6.80 -30.89 -10.22
C THR A 35 7.09 -29.86 -11.28
N ILE A 36 6.20 -28.88 -11.42
CA ILE A 36 6.36 -27.78 -12.37
C ILE A 36 6.95 -26.59 -11.62
N PRO A 37 8.20 -26.17 -11.89
CA PRO A 37 8.76 -24.96 -11.29
C PRO A 37 8.07 -23.73 -11.91
N ILE A 38 7.29 -23.01 -11.10
CA ILE A 38 6.67 -21.74 -11.50
C ILE A 38 7.67 -20.62 -11.19
N SER A 39 8.60 -20.38 -12.13
CA SER A 39 9.40 -19.16 -12.17
C SER A 39 8.58 -18.07 -12.85
N SER A 40 8.41 -16.94 -12.16
CA SER A 40 7.39 -15.92 -12.41
C SER A 40 7.34 -15.35 -13.85
N GLU A 41 6.14 -14.85 -14.19
CA GLU A 41 5.75 -13.99 -15.32
C GLU A 41 5.51 -14.62 -16.70
N ALA A 42 6.14 -15.74 -17.05
CA ALA A 42 6.05 -16.24 -18.43
C ALA A 42 5.21 -17.50 -18.65
N LEU A 43 4.80 -18.21 -17.59
CA LEU A 43 3.98 -19.42 -17.75
C LEU A 43 2.56 -19.07 -18.20
N SER A 44 2.15 -19.61 -19.34
CA SER A 44 0.82 -19.41 -19.91
C SER A 44 -0.10 -20.62 -19.76
N GLY A 45 0.49 -21.80 -19.55
CA GLY A 45 -0.27 -23.03 -19.39
C GLY A 45 0.58 -24.29 -19.45
N PHE A 46 -0.07 -25.43 -19.30
CA PHE A 46 0.54 -26.73 -19.50
C PHE A 46 -0.45 -27.71 -20.12
N SER A 47 0.06 -28.68 -20.87
CA SER A 47 -0.68 -29.83 -21.38
C SER A 47 -0.04 -31.12 -20.89
N ILE A 48 -0.87 -32.12 -20.60
CA ILE A 48 -0.43 -33.42 -20.10
C ILE A 48 -0.56 -34.43 -21.23
N HIS A 49 0.56 -35.01 -21.63
CA HIS A 49 0.61 -36.04 -22.67
C HIS A 49 0.96 -37.38 -22.03
N LEU A 50 0.07 -38.36 -22.17
CA LEU A 50 0.25 -39.71 -21.63
C LEU A 50 0.35 -40.72 -22.77
N GLU A 51 1.20 -41.72 -22.59
CA GLU A 51 1.34 -42.88 -23.46
C GLU A 51 1.18 -44.16 -22.61
N ASP A 52 0.26 -45.03 -23.03
CA ASP A 52 0.06 -46.31 -22.37
C ASP A 52 1.06 -47.38 -22.83
N LYS A 53 1.01 -48.55 -22.18
CA LYS A 53 1.89 -49.70 -22.50
C LYS A 53 1.70 -50.30 -23.90
N TYR A 54 0.67 -49.90 -24.63
CA TYR A 54 0.37 -50.36 -25.99
C TYR A 54 0.65 -49.28 -27.04
N GLY A 55 1.24 -48.13 -26.63
CA GLY A 55 1.59 -47.02 -27.52
C GLY A 55 0.42 -46.10 -27.85
N PHE A 56 -0.72 -46.24 -27.16
CA PHE A 56 -1.83 -45.30 -27.33
C PHE A 56 -1.52 -44.01 -26.59
N ARG A 57 -1.59 -42.91 -27.33
CA ARG A 57 -1.44 -41.55 -26.80
C ARG A 57 -2.78 -40.99 -26.35
N SER A 58 -2.74 -40.11 -25.35
CA SER A 58 -3.90 -39.34 -24.93
C SER A 58 -4.53 -38.61 -26.11
N LYS A 59 -5.87 -38.54 -26.13
CA LYS A 59 -6.67 -37.90 -27.18
C LYS A 59 -7.27 -36.63 -26.58
N ASP A 60 -7.16 -35.51 -27.28
CA ASP A 60 -7.46 -34.16 -26.77
C ASP A 60 -6.61 -33.79 -25.55
N ASP A 61 -5.35 -33.41 -25.81
CA ASP A 61 -4.46 -32.89 -24.79
C ASP A 61 -5.01 -31.56 -24.26
N ALA A 62 -5.75 -31.63 -23.16
CA ALA A 62 -6.34 -30.47 -22.52
C ALA A 62 -5.25 -29.46 -22.16
N VAL A 63 -5.38 -28.25 -22.70
CA VAL A 63 -4.51 -27.12 -22.36
C VAL A 63 -5.06 -26.46 -21.12
N TYR A 64 -4.35 -26.61 -20.00
CA TYR A 64 -4.66 -25.93 -18.76
C TYR A 64 -3.98 -24.58 -18.78
N ARG A 65 -4.78 -23.51 -18.85
CA ARG A 65 -4.27 -22.14 -18.79
C ARG A 65 -3.81 -21.84 -17.37
N LEU A 66 -2.60 -21.28 -17.25
CA LEU A 66 -2.06 -20.78 -16.01
C LEU A 66 -1.94 -19.26 -16.13
N GLU A 67 -2.38 -18.55 -15.09
CA GLU A 67 -2.20 -17.10 -14.99
C GLU A 67 -1.44 -16.84 -13.69
N VAL A 68 -0.24 -16.27 -13.81
CA VAL A 68 0.57 -15.86 -12.67
C VAL A 68 0.21 -14.42 -12.36
N LEU A 69 -0.45 -14.18 -11.23
CA LEU A 69 -0.72 -12.83 -10.75
C LEU A 69 0.55 -12.28 -10.10
N PRO A 70 1.05 -11.10 -10.54
CA PRO A 70 2.19 -10.47 -9.88
C PRO A 70 1.77 -10.03 -8.47
N ASP A 71 2.71 -10.18 -7.54
CA ASP A 71 2.56 -9.71 -6.18
C ASP A 71 2.43 -8.18 -6.15
N LYS A 72 1.57 -7.65 -5.29
CA LYS A 72 1.33 -6.20 -5.22
C LYS A 72 2.11 -5.62 -4.06
N ALA A 73 2.79 -4.52 -4.33
CA ALA A 73 3.43 -3.77 -3.26
C ALA A 73 2.38 -3.24 -2.26
N PRO A 74 2.74 -3.13 -0.97
CA PRO A 74 1.84 -2.62 0.05
C PRO A 74 1.47 -1.15 -0.25
N VAL A 75 0.26 -0.75 0.12
CA VAL A 75 -0.22 0.63 -0.01
C VAL A 75 -0.20 1.29 1.35
N VAL A 76 0.47 2.44 1.45
CA VAL A 76 0.60 3.19 2.72
C VAL A 76 0.07 4.60 2.56
N ARG A 77 -0.66 5.06 3.57
CA ARG A 77 -1.21 6.42 3.62
C ARG A 77 -1.05 7.04 5.00
N ILE A 78 -0.58 8.29 5.04
CA ILE A 78 -0.64 9.12 6.24
C ILE A 78 -2.07 9.66 6.37
N THR A 79 -2.68 9.38 7.52
CA THR A 79 -4.03 9.80 7.91
C THR A 79 -4.02 11.01 8.83
N TYR A 80 -2.88 11.28 9.48
CA TYR A 80 -2.67 12.46 10.31
C TYR A 80 -1.16 12.80 10.33
N PRO A 81 -0.75 14.07 10.20
CA PRO A 81 -1.60 15.26 10.03
C PRO A 81 -2.34 15.26 8.68
N GLU A 82 -3.43 16.02 8.56
CA GLU A 82 -4.17 16.16 7.29
C GLU A 82 -3.47 17.10 6.31
N ARG A 83 -2.75 18.10 6.84
CA ARG A 83 -1.98 19.05 6.06
C ARG A 83 -0.62 18.45 5.74
N LYS A 84 -0.22 18.56 4.48
CA LYS A 84 1.08 18.10 4.00
C LYS A 84 2.24 18.94 4.54
N GLU A 85 1.98 20.20 4.89
CA GLU A 85 3.00 21.12 5.41
C GLU A 85 2.63 21.59 6.82
N GLU A 86 3.58 21.48 7.75
CA GLU A 86 3.39 21.93 9.13
C GLU A 86 4.58 22.74 9.64
N LEU A 87 4.29 23.80 10.41
CA LEU A 87 5.32 24.55 11.14
C LEU A 87 5.49 23.90 12.51
N ILE A 88 6.73 23.56 12.88
CA ILE A 88 7.07 22.90 14.14
C ILE A 88 8.18 23.66 14.87
N THR A 89 8.31 23.46 16.17
CA THR A 89 9.45 23.99 16.94
C THR A 89 10.56 22.94 17.03
N GLN A 90 11.77 23.35 17.40
CA GLN A 90 12.90 22.43 17.57
C GLN A 90 12.66 21.31 18.61
N LYS A 91 11.71 21.51 19.53
CA LYS A 91 11.37 20.54 20.59
C LYS A 91 10.05 19.81 20.32
N ALA A 92 9.47 20.00 19.13
CA ALA A 92 8.17 19.44 18.80
C ALA A 92 8.19 17.90 18.77
N THR A 93 7.02 17.33 19.03
CA THR A 93 6.71 15.93 18.76
C THR A 93 5.58 15.92 17.73
N ILE A 94 5.82 15.30 16.58
CA ILE A 94 4.82 15.16 15.52
C ILE A 94 4.11 13.84 15.74
N LEU A 95 2.80 13.89 15.95
CA LEU A 95 1.96 12.70 15.91
C LEU A 95 1.72 12.33 14.44
N ILE A 96 2.15 11.14 14.03
CA ILE A 96 1.95 10.62 12.68
C ILE A 96 0.97 9.46 12.77
N GLY A 97 -0.23 9.66 12.27
CA GLY A 97 -1.21 8.58 12.08
C GLY A 97 -1.11 8.04 10.67
N PHE A 98 -0.98 6.73 10.50
CA PHE A 98 -0.86 6.11 9.19
C PHE A 98 -1.58 4.77 9.12
N GLU A 99 -1.90 4.37 7.89
CA GLU A 99 -2.54 3.12 7.55
C GLU A 99 -1.74 2.45 6.43
N ALA A 100 -1.49 1.14 6.57
CA ALA A 100 -0.85 0.33 5.56
C ALA A 100 -1.69 -0.91 5.28
N VAL A 101 -1.86 -1.26 4.00
CA VAL A 101 -2.66 -2.37 3.52
C VAL A 101 -1.89 -3.16 2.48
N ASP A 102 -1.93 -4.48 2.61
CA ASP A 102 -1.25 -5.44 1.74
C ASP A 102 -2.14 -6.66 1.50
N ASP A 103 -1.99 -7.34 0.37
CA ASP A 103 -2.75 -8.55 0.05
C ASP A 103 -2.26 -9.79 0.83
N PHE A 104 -0.96 -9.84 1.14
CA PHE A 104 -0.37 -10.89 1.98
C PHE A 104 -0.27 -10.47 3.44
N ALA A 105 0.67 -9.59 3.76
CA ALA A 105 0.89 -9.01 5.08
C ALA A 105 2.05 -8.00 5.04
N VAL A 106 1.87 -6.85 5.69
CA VAL A 106 2.96 -5.93 5.99
C VAL A 106 3.80 -6.51 7.12
N LYS A 107 5.11 -6.64 6.90
CA LYS A 107 6.06 -7.20 7.87
C LYS A 107 6.87 -6.13 8.58
N GLN A 108 7.30 -5.10 7.86
CA GLN A 108 8.12 -4.02 8.42
C GLN A 108 7.59 -2.66 8.00
N LEU A 109 7.80 -1.68 8.87
CA LEU A 109 7.46 -0.28 8.65
C LEU A 109 8.64 0.59 9.03
N PHE A 110 8.88 1.63 8.25
CA PHE A 110 9.90 2.62 8.51
C PHE A 110 9.31 4.01 8.38
N LEU A 111 9.60 4.89 9.34
CA LEU A 111 9.47 6.32 9.16
C LEU A 111 10.77 6.81 8.52
N ARG A 112 10.68 7.21 7.25
CA ARG A 112 11.79 7.83 6.53
C ARG A 112 11.69 9.34 6.63
N TYR A 113 12.85 9.99 6.73
CA TYR A 113 12.91 11.44 6.70
C TYR A 113 14.24 11.95 6.14
N THR A 114 14.21 13.14 5.56
CA THR A 114 15.37 13.92 5.14
C THR A 114 15.33 15.28 5.84
N VAL A 115 16.49 15.92 6.00
CA VAL A 115 16.61 17.27 6.55
C VAL A 115 17.26 18.13 5.48
N ASP A 116 16.55 19.16 5.01
CA ASP A 116 16.98 20.06 3.93
C ASP A 116 17.48 19.33 2.67
N GLY A 117 16.82 18.21 2.31
CA GLY A 117 17.20 17.39 1.16
C GLY A 117 18.53 16.65 1.31
N GLY A 118 19.05 16.53 2.53
CA GLY A 118 20.27 15.78 2.84
C GLY A 118 20.07 14.26 2.83
N GLU A 119 20.89 13.56 3.62
CA GLU A 119 20.86 12.10 3.71
C GLU A 119 19.52 11.57 4.24
N GLU A 120 19.01 10.52 3.59
CA GLU A 120 17.81 9.82 4.03
C GLU A 120 18.09 9.02 5.29
N LYS A 121 17.28 9.26 6.31
CA LYS A 121 17.32 8.56 7.59
C LYS A 121 16.05 7.77 7.78
N GLY A 122 16.18 6.60 8.40
CA GLY A 122 15.06 5.70 8.67
C GLY A 122 14.97 5.34 10.14
N ILE A 123 13.76 5.40 10.68
CA ILE A 123 13.41 4.88 12.00
C ILE A 123 12.51 3.67 11.80
N GLU A 124 12.93 2.50 12.24
CA GLU A 124 12.10 1.30 12.19
C GLU A 124 10.95 1.40 13.19
N LEU A 125 9.73 1.18 12.71
CA LEU A 125 8.51 1.15 13.50
C LEU A 125 8.17 -0.31 13.80
N THR A 126 8.55 -0.79 14.99
CA THR A 126 8.38 -2.19 15.36
C THR A 126 6.92 -2.63 15.29
N LEU A 127 6.68 -3.69 14.51
CA LEU A 127 5.42 -4.41 14.44
C LEU A 127 5.49 -5.66 15.30
N GLU A 128 4.49 -5.86 16.16
CA GLU A 128 4.42 -7.06 17.02
C GLU A 128 4.05 -8.31 16.20
N THR A 129 3.15 -8.14 15.23
CA THR A 129 2.65 -9.21 14.37
C THR A 129 2.46 -8.70 12.94
N PRO A 130 2.82 -9.50 11.92
CA PRO A 130 2.50 -9.18 10.52
C PRO A 130 0.98 -9.12 10.33
N ALA A 131 0.51 -8.11 9.60
CA ALA A 131 -0.92 -7.89 9.39
C ALA A 131 -1.20 -7.43 7.96
N ARG A 132 -2.34 -7.86 7.40
CA ARG A 132 -2.84 -7.40 6.08
C ARG A 132 -3.26 -5.95 6.06
N SER A 133 -3.79 -5.47 7.17
CA SER A 133 -4.16 -4.07 7.36
C SER A 133 -3.72 -3.65 8.74
N LEU A 134 -3.08 -2.50 8.83
CA LEU A 134 -2.67 -1.90 10.08
C LEU A 134 -2.99 -0.42 10.06
N ARG A 135 -3.45 0.08 11.20
CA ARG A 135 -3.63 1.50 11.46
C ARG A 135 -2.95 1.80 12.78
N ARG A 136 -1.93 2.67 12.76
CA ARG A 136 -1.14 3.02 13.94
C ARG A 136 -0.91 4.52 14.01
N ARG A 137 -0.51 4.94 15.20
CA ARG A 137 -0.05 6.30 15.48
C ARG A 137 1.35 6.21 16.07
N TYR A 138 2.21 7.13 15.66
CA TYR A 138 3.59 7.21 16.11
C TYR A 138 3.94 8.64 16.53
N ASP A 139 4.46 8.79 17.74
CA ASP A 139 4.90 10.07 18.28
C ASP A 139 6.37 10.32 17.91
N TRP A 140 6.57 10.99 16.79
CA TRP A 140 7.92 11.31 16.32
C TRP A 140 8.49 12.52 17.06
N LYS A 141 9.40 12.25 18.00
CA LYS A 141 10.09 13.26 18.81
C LYS A 141 11.21 13.92 17.99
N VAL A 142 10.87 14.94 17.20
CA VAL A 142 11.84 15.73 16.41
C VAL A 142 12.93 16.34 17.31
N GLY A 143 12.58 16.78 18.52
CA GLY A 143 13.56 17.33 19.46
C GLY A 143 14.56 16.33 20.04
N ALA A 144 14.33 15.02 19.85
CA ALA A 144 15.25 13.97 20.25
C ALA A 144 16.20 13.53 19.11
N LEU A 145 16.05 14.10 17.90
CA LEU A 145 16.94 13.81 16.78
C LEU A 145 18.36 14.30 17.07
N ASN A 146 19.34 13.52 16.61
CA ASN A 146 20.75 13.87 16.71
C ASN A 146 21.41 13.70 15.32
N PRO A 147 21.89 14.79 14.68
CA PRO A 147 21.84 16.18 15.14
C PRO A 147 20.42 16.77 15.17
N LYS A 148 20.20 17.75 16.05
CA LYS A 148 18.94 18.49 16.10
C LYS A 148 18.82 19.39 14.86
N PRO A 149 17.65 19.42 14.21
CA PRO A 149 17.44 20.29 13.06
C PRO A 149 17.49 21.78 13.51
N PRO A 150 18.22 22.64 12.79
CA PRO A 150 18.31 24.06 13.12
C PRO A 150 16.97 24.77 12.84
N GLU A 151 16.79 25.96 13.42
CA GLU A 151 15.65 26.81 13.06
C GLU A 151 15.76 27.21 11.58
N GLY A 152 14.65 27.15 10.85
CA GLY A 152 14.58 27.36 9.40
C GLY A 152 14.69 26.09 8.56
N ALA A 153 15.15 24.97 9.12
CA ALA A 153 15.27 23.71 8.40
C ALA A 153 13.91 23.13 8.01
N THR A 154 13.87 22.43 6.89
CA THR A 154 12.68 21.70 6.42
C THR A 154 12.94 20.20 6.51
N LEU A 155 12.12 19.50 7.28
CA LEU A 155 12.12 18.04 7.35
C LEU A 155 11.08 17.51 6.38
N GLU A 156 11.48 16.66 5.45
CA GLU A 156 10.54 15.89 4.64
C GLU A 156 10.45 14.47 5.20
N TYR A 157 9.24 13.92 5.35
CA TYR A 157 9.04 12.60 5.93
C TYR A 157 7.92 11.81 5.24
N TRP A 158 8.06 10.49 5.22
CA TRP A 158 7.09 9.55 4.66
C TRP A 158 7.17 8.20 5.38
N ILE A 159 6.13 7.39 5.23
CA ILE A 159 6.12 6.02 5.74
C ILE A 159 6.43 5.06 4.60
N GLU A 160 7.34 4.12 4.87
CA GLU A 160 7.69 3.01 4.00
C GLU A 160 7.22 1.70 4.65
N ALA A 161 6.42 0.91 3.94
CA ALA A 161 6.05 -0.44 4.32
C ALA A 161 6.77 -1.46 3.45
N ARG A 162 7.14 -2.58 4.05
CA ARG A 162 7.72 -3.74 3.34
C ARG A 162 6.92 -4.99 3.64
N ASP A 163 6.61 -5.74 2.59
CA ASP A 163 5.98 -7.05 2.67
C ASP A 163 7.01 -8.14 3.05
N ASN A 164 6.59 -9.41 2.94
CA ASN A 164 7.45 -10.58 3.16
C ASN A 164 7.82 -11.29 1.85
N ASN A 165 7.78 -10.61 0.72
CA ASN A 165 8.14 -11.21 -0.56
C ASN A 165 9.65 -11.49 -0.60
N ASN A 166 10.00 -12.77 -0.67
CA ASN A 166 11.39 -13.24 -0.75
C ASN A 166 11.71 -13.88 -2.11
N VAL A 167 10.82 -13.75 -3.10
CA VAL A 167 10.95 -14.35 -4.43
C VAL A 167 11.50 -13.34 -5.44
N THR A 168 10.91 -12.14 -5.50
CA THR A 168 11.35 -11.05 -6.39
C THR A 168 12.05 -9.90 -5.65
N GLY A 169 12.20 -10.05 -4.34
CA GLY A 169 12.55 -8.98 -3.41
C GLY A 169 11.30 -8.44 -2.70
N PRO A 170 11.45 -7.81 -1.52
CA PRO A 170 10.32 -7.30 -0.78
C PRO A 170 9.64 -6.19 -1.58
N GLY A 171 8.32 -6.28 -1.75
CA GLY A 171 7.52 -5.18 -2.26
C GLY A 171 7.58 -4.02 -1.27
N ILE A 172 7.96 -2.85 -1.78
CA ILE A 172 8.11 -1.62 -1.00
C ILE A 172 6.98 -0.67 -1.38
N GLY A 173 6.19 -0.30 -0.38
CA GLY A 173 5.14 0.70 -0.49
C GLY A 173 5.54 1.98 0.23
N THR A 174 5.44 3.13 -0.44
CA THR A 174 5.71 4.43 0.19
C THR A 174 4.46 5.29 0.23
N SER A 175 4.33 6.09 1.29
CA SER A 175 3.27 7.08 1.40
C SER A 175 3.60 8.37 0.62
N GLU A 176 2.62 9.26 0.56
CA GLU A 176 2.87 10.66 0.21
C GLU A 176 3.89 11.29 1.17
N HIS A 177 4.63 12.28 0.67
CA HIS A 177 5.64 13.00 1.43
C HIS A 177 4.99 14.20 2.13
N PHE A 178 5.37 14.39 3.39
CA PHE A 178 4.93 15.49 4.23
C PHE A 178 6.15 16.33 4.61
N SER A 179 5.97 17.64 4.75
CA SER A 179 7.01 18.56 5.15
C SER A 179 6.70 19.19 6.51
N ALA A 180 7.72 19.31 7.33
CA ALA A 180 7.69 19.99 8.61
C ALA A 180 8.82 21.02 8.67
N LYS A 181 8.47 22.30 8.67
CA LYS A 181 9.45 23.39 8.76
C LYS A 181 9.67 23.78 10.22
N VAL A 182 10.93 23.75 10.64
CA VAL A 182 11.33 24.18 11.98
C VAL A 182 11.33 25.70 12.04
N VAL A 183 10.56 26.26 12.95
CA VAL A 183 10.44 27.71 13.18
C VAL A 183 10.64 28.02 14.66
N SER A 184 10.83 29.30 14.96
CA SER A 184 10.90 29.77 16.34
C SER A 184 9.54 29.63 17.06
N ASP A 185 9.55 29.57 18.39
CA ASP A 185 8.33 29.52 19.20
C ASP A 185 7.42 30.75 18.94
N ALA A 186 8.00 31.91 18.64
CA ALA A 186 7.26 33.14 18.34
C ALA A 186 6.52 33.03 17.00
N GLU A 187 7.18 32.53 15.95
CA GLU A 187 6.56 32.27 14.66
C GLU A 187 5.48 31.19 14.76
N LYS A 188 5.75 30.11 15.51
CA LYS A 188 4.75 29.07 15.72
C LYS A 188 3.51 29.61 16.42
N ARG A 189 3.69 30.47 17.42
CA ARG A 189 2.58 31.13 18.12
C ARG A 189 1.79 32.03 17.16
N ALA A 190 2.46 32.77 16.29
CA ALA A 190 1.79 33.60 15.28
C ALA A 190 0.97 32.76 14.29
N ASP A 191 1.53 31.65 13.79
CA ASP A 191 0.81 30.68 12.95
C ASP A 191 -0.44 30.13 13.65
N LEU A 192 -0.32 29.72 14.93
CA LEU A 192 -1.46 29.23 15.69
C LEU A 192 -2.55 30.30 15.88
N LEU A 193 -2.16 31.56 16.13
CA LEU A 193 -3.12 32.66 16.26
C LEU A 193 -3.84 32.95 14.95
N ASN A 194 -3.12 32.92 13.82
CA ASN A 194 -3.74 33.08 12.50
C ASN A 194 -4.75 31.98 12.21
N ARG A 195 -4.41 30.71 12.51
CA ARG A 195 -5.33 29.57 12.34
C ARG A 195 -6.60 29.70 13.19
N VAL A 196 -6.48 30.21 14.41
CA VAL A 196 -7.65 30.48 15.27
C VAL A 196 -8.51 31.57 14.65
N GLY A 197 -7.90 32.63 14.13
CA GLY A 197 -8.59 33.69 13.39
C GLY A 197 -9.38 33.16 12.19
N ASP A 198 -8.75 32.35 11.34
CA ASP A 198 -9.39 31.74 10.17
C ASP A 198 -10.58 30.85 10.55
N SER A 199 -10.43 30.07 11.62
CA SER A 199 -11.48 29.18 12.13
C SER A 199 -12.69 29.96 12.65
N ILE A 200 -12.46 31.08 13.34
CA ILE A 200 -13.53 31.98 13.80
C ILE A 200 -14.24 32.63 12.62
N GLY A 201 -13.48 33.04 11.60
CA GLY A 201 -14.04 33.59 10.35
C GLY A 201 -14.99 32.60 9.66
N ALA A 202 -14.57 31.34 9.50
CA ALA A 202 -15.39 30.30 8.88
C ALA A 202 -16.68 30.01 9.66
N ILE A 203 -16.64 30.03 10.99
CA ILE A 203 -17.83 29.87 11.84
C ILE A 203 -18.79 31.06 11.66
N GLY A 204 -18.26 32.29 11.59
CA GLY A 204 -19.06 33.49 11.34
C GLY A 204 -19.76 33.48 9.99
N GLU A 205 -19.07 32.99 8.94
CA GLU A 205 -19.66 32.84 7.61
C GLU A 205 -20.78 31.78 7.60
N ALA A 206 -20.55 30.62 8.21
CA ALA A 206 -21.55 29.57 8.32
C ALA A 206 -22.81 30.05 9.09
N ALA A 207 -22.63 30.83 10.15
CA ALA A 207 -23.74 31.41 10.91
C ALA A 207 -24.55 32.42 10.07
N ASN A 208 -23.88 33.29 9.30
CA ASN A 208 -24.53 34.22 8.39
C ASN A 208 -25.30 33.50 7.28
N ASP A 209 -24.75 32.41 6.74
CA ASP A 209 -25.43 31.62 5.72
C ASP A 209 -26.67 30.92 6.28
N GLN A 210 -26.61 30.42 7.52
CA GLN A 210 -27.77 29.87 8.21
C GLN A 210 -28.87 30.92 8.43
N GLU A 211 -28.51 32.15 8.79
CA GLU A 211 -29.45 33.26 8.95
C GLU A 211 -30.15 33.61 7.63
N LYS A 212 -29.39 33.75 6.53
CA LYS A 212 -29.96 33.98 5.20
C LYS A 212 -30.89 32.84 4.77
N LEU A 213 -30.53 31.60 5.07
CA LEU A 213 -31.37 30.44 4.77
C LEU A 213 -32.69 30.49 5.52
N ASN A 214 -32.65 30.82 6.82
CA ASN A 214 -33.84 30.97 7.66
C ASN A 214 -34.77 32.09 7.16
N GLN A 215 -34.21 33.23 6.73
CA GLN A 215 -34.99 34.32 6.13
C GLN A 215 -35.71 33.85 4.85
N ARG A 216 -35.00 33.18 3.94
CA ARG A 216 -35.60 32.63 2.70
C ARG A 216 -36.69 31.60 3.00
N LEU A 217 -36.52 30.74 4.00
CA LEU A 217 -37.58 29.80 4.41
C LEU A 217 -38.80 30.55 4.95
N GLY A 218 -38.60 31.59 5.76
CA GLY A 218 -39.67 32.45 6.26
C GLY A 218 -40.49 33.08 5.14
N ASP A 219 -39.80 33.65 4.14
CA ASP A 219 -40.43 34.26 2.96
C ASP A 219 -41.24 33.24 2.14
N ILE A 220 -40.74 32.01 1.99
CA ILE A 220 -41.47 30.93 1.27
C ILE A 220 -42.72 30.51 2.04
N ILE A 221 -42.65 30.41 3.37
CA ILE A 221 -43.79 30.02 4.22
C ILE A 221 -44.86 31.12 4.18
N GLN A 222 -44.46 32.39 4.27
CA GLN A 222 -45.39 33.52 4.21
C GLN A 222 -45.92 33.80 2.79
N GLY A 223 -45.12 33.49 1.77
CA GLY A 223 -45.47 33.68 0.35
C GLY A 223 -46.37 32.60 -0.25
N ARG A 224 -46.79 31.59 0.51
CA ARG A 224 -47.80 30.61 0.08
C ARG A 224 -49.20 31.11 0.45
N PRO A 225 -49.98 31.71 -0.47
CA PRO A 225 -51.40 31.94 -0.19
C PRO A 225 -52.09 30.58 -0.03
N GLU A 226 -52.88 30.45 1.04
CA GLU A 226 -53.72 29.27 1.27
C GLU A 226 -54.53 28.97 0.01
N ARG A 227 -54.34 27.77 -0.56
CA ARG A 227 -55.16 27.29 -1.66
C ARG A 227 -56.58 27.09 -1.14
N LYS A 228 -57.49 27.98 -1.51
CA LYS A 228 -58.94 27.75 -1.48
C LYS A 228 -59.34 26.71 -2.50
#